data_AF-A0A2J4PLI4-F1
#
_entry.id   AF-A0A2J4PLI4-F1
#
_cell.length_a   1.000
_cell.length_b   1.000
_cell.length_c   1.000
_cell.angle_alpha   90.00
_cell.angle_beta   90.00
_cell.angle_gamma   90.00
#
_symmetry.space_group_name_H-M   'P 1'
#
loop_
_entity.id
_entity.type
_entity.pdbx_description
1 polymer ?
#
loop_
_entity_poly.entity_id
_entity_poly.type
_entity_poly.pdbx_seq_one_letter_code
_entity_poly.pdbx_strand_id
1 'polypeptide(L)'
;MSQEYTEDKEVKFTKLSSGRRLLEALLILCSLFAIWLMAALLSFNPSDPSWSQTAWHEPIHNIGGTPGAWLADTLFFIFGVMAYTIPVIIIGGCWFAWRHQENDEYIDYFAVSLRLIGALALILTSCGLAAINADDIWYFASGGVIGSLLSTTLQPLLHSSGGTIALLCIWAAGLTLFTGWSWVSIAEKLGGAILSILTFASNRTRRDDTWVDEGEYEDDEEEYEDDEPAKPQGSRRARILRSALARRQRLAEKFSNPMGRKTDAALFSGKRMDDAEDEVQYSAGGAPVAVDDVLFSGSSAARPANADDVLFSGVSAARPGDFDPYD
;
A
#
# COMPACT_ATOMS: atom_id res chain seq x y z
N MET A 1 10.72 -45.97 -7.54
CA MET A 1 9.57 -45.85 -6.63
C MET A 1 9.74 -44.52 -5.90
N SER A 2 9.02 -43.47 -6.31
CA SER A 2 9.13 -42.12 -5.73
C SER A 2 8.12 -41.98 -4.59
N GLN A 3 8.60 -41.85 -3.35
CA GLN A 3 7.76 -41.54 -2.21
C GLN A 3 7.30 -40.08 -2.31
N GLU A 4 6.01 -39.90 -2.56
CA GLU A 4 5.34 -38.62 -2.51
C GLU A 4 5.22 -38.22 -1.03
N TYR A 5 6.04 -37.25 -0.59
CA TYR A 5 5.91 -36.63 0.72
C TYR A 5 4.61 -35.80 0.73
N THR A 6 3.54 -36.39 1.22
CA THR A 6 2.33 -35.66 1.61
C THR A 6 2.62 -35.06 2.99
N GLU A 7 3.07 -33.81 3.03
CA GLU A 7 3.03 -33.04 4.26
C GLU A 7 1.56 -32.88 4.67
N ASP A 8 1.10 -33.75 5.57
CA ASP A 8 -0.15 -33.56 6.30
C ASP A 8 0.00 -32.30 7.16
N LYS A 9 -0.28 -31.14 6.57
CA LYS A 9 -0.45 -29.88 7.28
C LYS A 9 -1.71 -29.99 8.13
N GLU A 10 -1.57 -30.53 9.33
CA GLU A 10 -2.59 -30.41 10.37
C GLU A 10 -2.78 -28.93 10.70
N VAL A 11 -3.84 -28.33 10.15
CA VAL A 11 -4.23 -26.95 10.47
C VAL A 11 -4.76 -26.95 11.90
N LYS A 12 -3.85 -26.74 12.88
CA LYS A 12 -4.23 -26.56 14.28
C LYS A 12 -5.03 -25.27 14.42
N PHE A 13 -6.36 -25.38 14.46
CA PHE A 13 -7.25 -24.27 14.81
C PHE A 13 -7.00 -23.86 16.26
N THR A 14 -6.26 -22.77 16.46
CA THR A 14 -6.07 -22.17 17.77
C THR A 14 -7.39 -21.59 18.26
N LYS A 15 -7.84 -21.99 19.45
CA LYS A 15 -9.07 -21.45 20.05
C LYS A 15 -8.84 -19.97 20.42
N LEU A 16 -9.63 -19.07 19.86
CA LEU A 16 -9.60 -17.65 20.21
C LEU A 16 -9.89 -17.43 21.70
N SER A 17 -9.14 -16.52 22.34
CA SER A 17 -9.39 -16.03 23.71
C SER A 17 -10.79 -15.42 23.82
N SER A 18 -11.48 -15.61 24.95
CA SER A 18 -12.85 -15.11 25.16
C SER A 18 -12.97 -13.60 24.94
N GLY A 19 -11.96 -12.82 25.35
CA GLY A 19 -11.95 -11.36 25.14
C GLY A 19 -11.86 -10.97 23.66
N ARG A 20 -11.06 -11.71 22.88
CA ARG A 20 -10.96 -11.50 21.43
C ARG A 20 -12.26 -11.80 20.72
N ARG A 21 -12.99 -12.86 21.14
CA ARG A 21 -14.31 -13.18 20.58
C ARG A 21 -15.35 -12.09 20.86
N LEU A 22 -15.33 -11.51 22.07
CA LEU A 22 -16.23 -10.41 22.42
C LEU A 22 -15.94 -9.17 21.58
N LEU A 23 -14.66 -8.84 21.40
CA LEU A 23 -14.25 -7.70 20.57
C LEU A 23 -14.64 -7.94 19.10
N GLU A 24 -14.34 -9.11 18.54
CA GLU A 24 -14.72 -9.47 17.16
C GLU A 24 -16.24 -9.42 16.97
N ALA A 25 -17.03 -9.94 17.92
CA ALA A 25 -18.49 -9.86 17.88
C ALA A 25 -18.99 -8.41 17.94
N LEU A 26 -18.38 -7.57 18.77
CA LEU A 26 -18.70 -6.14 18.87
C LEU A 26 -18.37 -5.40 17.57
N LEU A 27 -17.22 -5.67 16.95
CA LEU A 27 -16.85 -5.06 15.66
C LEU A 27 -17.83 -5.45 14.55
N ILE A 28 -18.26 -6.71 14.51
CA ILE A 28 -19.27 -7.18 13.55
C ILE A 28 -20.60 -6.45 13.79
N LEU A 29 -21.06 -6.37 15.05
CA LEU A 29 -22.29 -5.67 15.40
C LEU A 29 -22.23 -4.20 15.01
N CYS A 30 -21.14 -3.50 15.36
CA CYS A 30 -20.94 -2.10 14.99
C CYS A 30 -20.91 -1.89 13.47
N SER A 31 -20.29 -2.80 12.72
CA SER A 31 -20.23 -2.74 11.26
C SER A 31 -21.61 -2.97 10.62
N LEU A 32 -22.37 -3.95 11.12
CA LEU A 32 -23.75 -4.20 10.67
C LEU A 32 -24.66 -3.02 11.00
N PHE A 33 -24.51 -2.45 12.19
CA PHE A 33 -25.23 -1.23 12.59
C PHE A 33 -24.90 -0.06 11.67
N ALA A 34 -23.63 0.14 11.32
CA ALA A 34 -23.23 1.20 10.39
C ALA A 34 -23.84 1.01 8.99
N ILE A 35 -23.86 -0.23 8.47
CA ILE A 35 -24.49 -0.53 7.17
C ILE A 35 -26.00 -0.26 7.24
N TRP A 36 -26.66 -0.72 8.30
CA TRP A 36 -28.08 -0.45 8.53
C TRP A 36 -28.37 1.05 8.65
N LEU A 37 -27.51 1.79 9.36
CA LEU A 37 -27.63 3.24 9.53
C LEU A 37 -27.43 3.97 8.20
N MET A 38 -26.46 3.55 7.38
CA MET A 38 -26.25 4.10 6.05
C MET A 38 -27.47 3.85 5.15
N ALA A 39 -28.03 2.64 5.18
CA ALA A 39 -29.28 2.35 4.46
C ALA A 39 -30.41 3.26 4.93
N ALA A 40 -30.57 3.44 6.25
CA ALA A 40 -31.60 4.31 6.82
C ALA A 40 -31.45 5.79 6.42
N LEU A 41 -30.21 6.30 6.33
CA LEU A 41 -29.92 7.65 5.88
C LEU A 41 -30.19 7.83 4.38
N LEU A 42 -29.77 6.87 3.55
CA LEU A 42 -29.98 6.92 2.10
C LEU A 42 -31.46 6.75 1.70
N SER A 43 -32.22 5.96 2.46
CA SER A 43 -33.66 5.78 2.25
C SER A 43 -34.52 6.75 3.06
N PHE A 44 -33.96 7.85 3.55
CA PHE A 44 -34.73 8.81 4.33
C PHE A 44 -35.82 9.49 3.49
N ASN A 45 -37.04 9.55 4.01
CA ASN A 45 -38.14 10.27 3.41
C ASN A 45 -38.75 11.26 4.43
N PRO A 46 -38.87 12.56 4.10
CA PRO A 46 -39.49 13.57 4.96
C PRO A 46 -40.98 13.34 5.31
N SER A 47 -41.63 12.34 4.71
CA SER A 47 -43.01 11.96 5.01
C SER A 47 -43.12 10.79 6.00
N ASP A 48 -41.99 10.17 6.38
CA ASP A 48 -41.97 9.06 7.33
C ASP A 48 -42.18 9.55 8.78
N PRO A 49 -42.79 8.73 9.66
CA PRO A 49 -42.92 9.05 11.08
C PRO A 49 -41.56 9.24 11.75
N SER A 50 -41.28 10.46 12.18
CA SER A 50 -40.03 10.83 12.82
C SER A 50 -40.26 11.78 14.01
N TRP A 51 -39.19 12.19 14.69
CA TRP A 51 -39.29 13.03 15.88
C TRP A 51 -39.66 14.46 15.52
N SER A 52 -39.10 14.97 14.41
CA SER A 52 -39.29 16.36 13.97
C SER A 52 -40.38 16.53 12.91
N GLN A 53 -40.95 15.44 12.38
CA GLN A 53 -41.95 15.47 11.30
C GLN A 53 -43.25 14.78 11.71
N THR A 54 -44.36 15.31 11.23
CA THR A 54 -45.68 14.72 11.44
C THR A 54 -45.97 13.70 10.34
N ALA A 55 -46.22 12.45 10.74
CA ALA A 55 -46.56 11.39 9.80
C ALA A 55 -47.95 11.58 9.22
N TRP A 56 -48.06 11.51 7.90
CA TRP A 56 -49.33 11.28 7.21
C TRP A 56 -49.47 9.77 6.97
N HIS A 57 -50.69 9.22 7.01
CA HIS A 57 -51.01 7.80 7.20
C HIS A 57 -50.58 6.80 6.09
N GLU A 58 -49.33 6.80 5.65
CA GLU A 58 -48.80 5.86 4.65
C GLU A 58 -47.76 4.87 5.21
N PRO A 59 -47.48 3.75 4.50
CA PRO A 59 -46.44 2.80 4.89
C PRO A 59 -45.06 3.46 4.89
N ILE A 60 -44.24 3.13 5.89
CA ILE A 60 -42.89 3.69 6.06
C ILE A 60 -42.03 3.35 4.85
N HIS A 61 -41.44 4.36 4.22
CA HIS A 61 -40.58 4.20 3.05
C HIS A 61 -39.12 3.91 3.41
N ASN A 62 -38.67 4.34 4.60
CA ASN A 62 -37.34 4.03 5.09
C ASN A 62 -37.11 2.52 5.23
N ILE A 63 -36.04 2.01 4.59
CA ILE A 63 -35.65 0.59 4.63
C ILE A 63 -35.26 0.17 6.06
N GLY A 64 -34.77 1.11 6.87
CA GLY A 64 -34.51 0.91 8.29
C GLY A 64 -35.77 0.86 9.16
N GLY A 65 -36.96 0.99 8.57
CA GLY A 65 -38.25 1.05 9.27
C GLY A 65 -38.37 2.29 10.17
N THR A 66 -39.32 2.26 11.11
CA THR A 66 -39.54 3.35 12.09
C THR A 66 -38.27 3.77 12.85
N PRO A 67 -37.45 2.85 13.42
CA PRO A 67 -36.25 3.26 14.15
C PRO A 67 -35.20 3.88 13.22
N GLY A 68 -35.12 3.42 11.96
CA GLY A 68 -34.24 4.01 10.95
C GLY A 68 -34.66 5.43 10.59
N ALA A 69 -35.96 5.67 10.39
CA ALA A 69 -36.49 7.01 10.10
C ALA A 69 -36.23 8.00 11.25
N TRP A 70 -36.43 7.57 12.50
CA TRP A 70 -36.11 8.39 13.68
C TRP A 70 -34.63 8.72 13.82
N LEU A 71 -33.75 7.73 13.62
CA LEU A 71 -32.31 7.97 13.70
C LEU A 71 -31.81 8.84 12.56
N ALA A 72 -32.30 8.63 11.34
CA ALA A 72 -31.94 9.47 10.21
C ALA A 72 -32.41 10.92 10.40
N ASP A 73 -33.65 11.14 10.83
CA ASP A 73 -34.21 12.47 11.15
C ASP A 73 -33.36 13.21 12.20
N THR A 74 -33.06 12.54 13.30
CA THR A 74 -32.25 13.15 14.38
C THR A 74 -30.83 13.46 13.93
N LEU A 75 -30.20 12.59 13.13
CA LEU A 75 -28.85 12.83 12.60
C LEU A 75 -28.82 13.98 11.59
N PHE A 76 -29.79 14.05 10.67
CA PHE A 76 -29.90 15.17 9.73
C PHE A 76 -30.21 16.48 10.45
N PHE A 77 -31.02 16.46 11.49
CA PHE A 77 -31.28 17.63 12.31
C PHE A 77 -30.00 18.17 12.98
N ILE A 78 -29.19 17.28 13.57
CA ILE A 78 -28.00 17.69 14.33
C ILE A 78 -26.83 18.06 13.40
N PHE A 79 -26.55 17.22 12.40
CA PHE A 79 -25.32 17.28 11.59
C PHE A 79 -25.55 17.66 10.12
N GLY A 80 -26.80 17.69 9.65
CA GLY A 80 -27.11 17.94 8.23
C GLY A 80 -26.48 16.88 7.33
N VAL A 81 -25.87 17.33 6.23
CA VAL A 81 -25.20 16.46 5.23
C VAL A 81 -24.11 15.60 5.87
N MET A 82 -23.48 16.08 6.93
CA MET A 82 -22.40 15.35 7.61
C MET A 82 -22.89 14.07 8.30
N ALA A 83 -24.21 13.88 8.45
CA ALA A 83 -24.78 12.61 8.90
C ALA A 83 -24.31 11.41 8.06
N TYR A 84 -24.12 11.58 6.75
CA TYR A 84 -23.62 10.52 5.86
C TYR A 84 -22.19 10.07 6.18
N THR A 85 -21.39 10.92 6.83
CA THR A 85 -20.01 10.57 7.20
C THR A 85 -19.96 9.67 8.44
N ILE A 86 -20.99 9.68 9.29
CA ILE A 86 -21.01 8.95 10.56
C ILE A 86 -20.88 7.44 10.36
N PRO A 87 -21.67 6.77 9.49
CA PRO A 87 -21.47 5.35 9.25
C PRO A 87 -20.09 5.01 8.70
N VAL A 88 -19.52 5.88 7.86
CA VAL A 88 -18.17 5.70 7.30
C VAL A 88 -17.11 5.77 8.40
N ILE A 89 -17.23 6.72 9.33
CA ILE A 89 -16.35 6.84 10.49
C ILE A 89 -16.46 5.60 11.40
N ILE A 90 -17.67 5.07 11.61
CA ILE A 90 -17.87 3.85 12.41
C ILE A 90 -17.14 2.66 11.78
N ILE A 91 -17.28 2.46 10.47
CA ILE A 91 -16.59 1.38 9.74
C ILE A 91 -15.07 1.58 9.78
N GLY A 92 -14.59 2.79 9.53
CA GLY A 92 -13.16 3.14 9.62
C GLY A 92 -12.60 2.90 11.03
N GLY A 93 -13.37 3.25 12.07
CA GLY A 93 -13.04 3.00 13.47
C GLY A 93 -12.99 1.51 13.81
N CYS A 94 -13.94 0.72 13.30
CA CYS A 94 -13.91 -0.74 13.44
C CYS A 94 -12.67 -1.35 12.78
N TRP A 95 -12.35 -0.90 11.57
CA TRP A 95 -11.14 -1.33 10.85
C TRP A 95 -9.86 -0.97 11.60
N PHE A 96 -9.79 0.26 12.12
CA PHE A 96 -8.65 0.74 12.90
C PHE A 96 -8.48 -0.04 14.21
N ALA A 97 -9.59 -0.28 14.94
CA ALA A 97 -9.60 -1.06 16.17
C ALA A 97 -9.18 -2.52 15.93
N TRP A 98 -9.64 -3.12 14.84
CA TRP A 98 -9.21 -4.45 14.42
C TRP A 98 -7.71 -4.50 14.11
N ARG A 99 -7.18 -3.49 13.38
CA ARG A 99 -5.76 -3.44 13.02
C ARG A 99 -4.85 -3.21 14.24
N HIS A 100 -5.27 -2.40 15.20
CA HIS A 100 -4.52 -2.17 16.44
C HIS A 100 -4.53 -3.38 17.38
N GLN A 101 -5.50 -4.31 17.23
CA GLN A 101 -5.54 -5.51 18.07
C GLN A 101 -4.38 -6.48 17.80
N GLU A 102 -3.78 -6.44 16.61
CA GLU A 102 -2.62 -7.29 16.28
C GLU A 102 -1.31 -6.78 16.89
N ASN A 103 -1.25 -5.50 17.24
CA ASN A 103 -0.09 -4.87 17.85
C ASN A 103 -0.36 -4.77 19.35
N ASP A 104 0.17 -5.71 20.14
CA ASP A 104 0.02 -5.82 21.59
C ASP A 104 0.84 -4.72 22.33
N GLU A 105 0.72 -3.47 21.87
CA GLU A 105 1.56 -2.34 22.26
C GLU A 105 0.78 -1.40 23.19
N TYR A 106 1.52 -0.78 24.12
CA TYR A 106 0.97 0.09 25.17
C TYR A 106 0.12 1.22 24.56
N ILE A 107 -1.12 1.35 25.03
CA ILE A 107 -2.03 2.40 24.57
C ILE A 107 -1.57 3.73 25.19
N ASP A 108 -1.04 4.62 24.36
CA ASP A 108 -0.78 6.00 24.75
C ASP A 108 -2.11 6.79 24.85
N TYR A 109 -2.62 6.92 26.07
CA TYR A 109 -3.84 7.67 26.37
C TYR A 109 -3.75 9.14 25.95
N PHE A 110 -2.55 9.75 25.98
CA PHE A 110 -2.35 11.12 25.53
C PHE A 110 -2.58 11.22 24.02
N ALA A 111 -1.94 10.35 23.24
CA ALA A 111 -2.16 10.29 21.79
C ALA A 111 -3.63 10.01 21.44
N VAL A 112 -4.29 9.09 22.17
CA VAL A 112 -5.73 8.82 21.97
C VAL A 112 -6.57 10.08 22.24
N SER A 113 -6.28 10.82 23.32
CA SER A 113 -7.01 12.06 23.63
C SER A 113 -6.83 13.13 22.55
N LEU A 114 -5.61 13.31 22.00
CA LEU A 114 -5.36 14.25 20.91
C LEU A 114 -6.12 13.85 19.65
N ARG A 115 -6.18 12.55 19.34
CA ARG A 115 -6.97 12.05 18.20
C ARG A 115 -8.46 12.29 18.39
N LEU A 116 -8.99 12.11 19.60
CA LEU A 116 -10.39 12.42 19.90
C LEU A 116 -10.70 13.91 19.75
N ILE A 117 -9.82 14.78 20.24
CA ILE A 117 -9.95 16.23 20.05
C ILE A 117 -9.90 16.59 18.56
N GLY A 118 -8.95 16.02 17.82
CA GLY A 118 -8.85 16.18 16.37
C GLY A 118 -10.11 15.72 15.63
N ALA A 119 -10.66 14.55 15.98
CA ALA A 119 -11.89 14.02 15.40
C ALA A 119 -13.09 14.95 15.67
N LEU A 120 -13.24 15.44 16.91
CA LEU A 120 -14.29 16.39 17.26
C LEU A 120 -14.13 17.71 16.50
N ALA A 121 -12.91 18.24 16.40
CA ALA A 121 -12.62 19.45 15.64
C ALA A 121 -12.98 19.26 14.16
N LEU A 122 -12.64 18.12 13.55
CA LEU A 122 -13.01 17.79 12.17
C LEU A 122 -14.53 17.75 11.99
N ILE A 123 -15.27 17.06 12.87
CA ILE A 123 -16.73 16.98 12.77
C ILE A 123 -17.36 18.38 12.85
N LEU A 124 -16.98 19.16 13.86
CA LEU A 124 -17.54 20.51 14.08
C LEU A 124 -17.22 21.45 12.91
N THR A 125 -15.97 21.48 12.46
CA THR A 125 -15.56 22.34 11.34
C THR A 125 -16.14 21.90 10.02
N SER A 126 -16.30 20.59 9.78
CA SER A 126 -17.01 20.06 8.62
C SER A 126 -18.49 20.47 8.63
N CYS A 127 -19.17 20.39 9.77
CA CYS A 127 -20.55 20.88 9.90
C CYS A 127 -20.65 22.40 9.64
N GLY A 128 -19.72 23.20 10.18
CA GLY A 128 -19.67 24.64 9.92
C GLY A 128 -19.37 24.99 8.46
N LEU A 129 -18.44 24.27 7.83
CA LEU A 129 -18.09 24.47 6.43
C LEU A 129 -19.27 24.14 5.51
N ALA A 130 -19.99 23.05 5.80
CA ALA A 130 -21.23 22.71 5.12
C ALA A 130 -22.25 23.85 5.26
N ALA A 131 -22.50 24.33 6.47
CA ALA A 131 -23.47 25.42 6.71
C ALA A 131 -23.15 26.74 5.99
N ILE A 132 -21.88 27.03 5.70
CA ILE A 132 -21.48 28.27 5.01
C ILE A 132 -21.45 28.09 3.47
N ASN A 133 -21.13 26.89 2.98
CA ASN A 133 -20.77 26.67 1.57
C ASN A 133 -21.71 25.70 0.82
N ALA A 134 -22.57 24.96 1.51
CA ALA A 134 -23.48 24.00 0.89
C ALA A 134 -24.94 24.43 1.08
N ASP A 135 -25.73 24.21 0.04
CA ASP A 135 -27.18 24.42 0.07
C ASP A 135 -27.88 23.45 1.02
N ASP A 136 -28.98 23.91 1.63
CA ASP A 136 -29.76 23.12 2.57
C ASP A 136 -30.40 21.90 1.91
N ILE A 137 -30.47 20.78 2.66
CA ILE A 137 -31.04 19.52 2.17
C ILE A 137 -32.45 19.35 2.75
N TRP A 138 -33.44 19.35 1.86
CA TRP A 138 -34.87 19.30 2.19
C TRP A 138 -35.29 20.46 3.12
N TYR A 139 -35.46 20.18 4.41
CA TYR A 139 -35.80 21.16 5.46
C TYR A 139 -34.67 21.33 6.48
N PHE A 140 -33.58 20.56 6.35
CA PHE A 140 -32.46 20.61 7.28
C PHE A 140 -31.36 21.51 6.75
N ALA A 141 -30.81 22.32 7.64
CA ALA A 141 -29.60 23.06 7.34
C ALA A 141 -28.49 22.10 6.91
N SER A 142 -27.71 22.46 5.90
CA SER A 142 -26.66 21.59 5.35
C SER A 142 -25.62 21.17 6.40
N GLY A 143 -25.33 22.02 7.38
CA GLY A 143 -24.49 21.71 8.55
C GLY A 143 -25.24 21.25 9.81
N GLY A 144 -26.55 21.06 9.71
CA GLY A 144 -27.45 20.84 10.85
C GLY A 144 -27.44 22.00 11.85
N VAL A 145 -28.05 21.79 13.01
CA VAL A 145 -28.08 22.78 14.09
C VAL A 145 -26.67 23.21 14.51
N ILE A 146 -25.73 22.28 14.60
CA ILE A 146 -24.34 22.57 15.00
C ILE A 146 -23.69 23.54 14.01
N GLY A 147 -23.79 23.25 12.71
CA GLY A 147 -23.24 24.11 11.66
C GLY A 147 -23.91 25.48 11.62
N SER A 148 -25.23 25.55 11.79
CA SER A 148 -25.97 26.81 11.84
C SER A 148 -25.56 27.70 13.02
N LEU A 149 -25.32 27.11 14.20
CA LEU A 149 -24.80 27.87 15.34
C LEU A 149 -23.39 28.41 15.05
N LEU A 150 -22.53 27.58 14.47
CA LEU A 150 -21.16 27.98 14.14
C LEU A 150 -21.12 29.06 13.03
N SER A 151 -21.97 28.96 12.01
CA SER A 151 -22.04 29.98 10.95
C SER A 151 -22.59 31.30 11.49
N THR A 152 -23.64 31.27 12.31
CA THR A 152 -24.25 32.47 12.92
C THR A 152 -23.26 33.20 13.84
N THR A 153 -22.40 32.48 14.54
CA THR A 153 -21.36 33.07 15.40
C THR A 153 -20.17 33.64 14.62
N LEU A 154 -19.80 33.01 13.50
CA LEU A 154 -18.70 33.47 12.64
C LEU A 154 -19.08 34.65 11.75
N GLN A 155 -20.35 34.74 11.33
CA GLN A 155 -20.84 35.76 10.41
C GLN A 155 -20.55 37.21 10.86
N PRO A 156 -20.81 37.63 12.12
CA PRO A 156 -20.49 38.99 12.56
C PRO A 156 -18.99 39.25 12.75
N LEU A 157 -18.18 38.21 12.96
CA LEU A 157 -16.74 38.34 13.26
C LEU A 157 -15.88 38.38 11.99
N LEU A 158 -16.16 37.48 11.05
CA LEU A 158 -15.26 37.16 9.94
C LEU A 158 -15.93 37.25 8.56
N HIS A 159 -17.23 37.54 8.50
CA HIS A 159 -18.06 37.38 7.30
C HIS A 159 -17.98 35.95 6.73
N SER A 160 -18.70 35.66 5.65
CA SER A 160 -18.77 34.30 5.07
C SER A 160 -17.39 33.79 4.62
N SER A 161 -16.63 34.60 3.87
CA SER A 161 -15.32 34.19 3.34
C SER A 161 -14.25 33.97 4.41
N GLY A 162 -14.17 34.85 5.42
CA GLY A 162 -13.24 34.70 6.54
C GLY A 162 -13.60 33.52 7.44
N GLY A 163 -14.90 33.26 7.64
CA GLY A 163 -15.39 32.10 8.38
C GLY A 163 -14.94 30.78 7.74
N THR A 164 -15.07 30.64 6.42
CA THR A 164 -14.58 29.45 5.69
C THR A 164 -13.08 29.25 5.86
N ILE A 165 -12.26 30.30 5.73
CA ILE A 165 -10.80 30.18 5.91
C ILE A 165 -10.45 29.78 7.34
N ALA A 166 -11.07 30.41 8.34
CA ALA A 166 -10.85 30.08 9.74
C ALA A 166 -11.21 28.61 10.05
N LEU A 167 -12.35 28.14 9.54
CA LEU A 167 -12.78 26.76 9.69
C LEU A 167 -11.84 25.78 8.96
N LEU A 168 -11.34 26.11 7.77
CA LEU A 168 -10.36 25.28 7.05
C LEU A 168 -9.04 25.17 7.83
N CYS A 169 -8.58 26.24 8.47
CA CYS A 169 -7.38 26.19 9.32
C CYS A 169 -7.58 25.25 10.52
N ILE A 170 -8.72 25.35 11.22
CA ILE A 170 -9.04 24.47 12.34
C ILE A 170 -9.24 23.03 11.85
N TRP A 171 -9.88 22.85 10.70
CA TRP A 171 -10.07 21.54 10.08
C TRP A 171 -8.72 20.88 9.73
N ALA A 172 -7.80 21.64 9.14
CA ALA A 172 -6.45 21.18 8.82
C ALA A 172 -5.67 20.81 10.10
N ALA A 173 -5.77 21.60 11.16
CA ALA A 173 -5.19 21.27 12.46
C ALA A 173 -5.86 20.04 13.12
N GLY A 174 -7.18 19.88 12.95
CA GLY A 174 -7.91 18.69 13.39
C GLY A 174 -7.44 17.43 12.67
N LEU A 175 -7.17 17.54 11.36
CA LEU A 175 -6.66 16.44 10.54
C LEU A 175 -5.27 15.99 10.99
N THR A 176 -4.37 16.93 11.30
CA THR A 176 -3.03 16.58 11.81
C THR A 176 -3.10 15.93 13.19
N LEU A 177 -3.96 16.41 14.09
CA LEU A 177 -4.18 15.80 15.40
C LEU A 177 -4.80 14.40 15.31
N PHE A 178 -5.75 14.20 14.39
CA PHE A 178 -6.43 12.92 14.21
C PHE A 178 -5.53 11.85 13.56
N THR A 179 -4.80 12.21 12.51
CA THR A 179 -3.95 11.28 11.76
C THR A 179 -2.57 11.10 12.40
N GLY A 180 -2.05 12.13 13.06
CA GLY A 180 -0.66 12.20 13.52
C GLY A 180 0.35 12.26 12.36
N TRP A 181 -0.08 12.54 11.13
CA TRP A 181 0.78 12.56 9.96
C TRP A 181 1.42 13.94 9.76
N SER A 182 2.68 13.94 9.30
CA SER A 182 3.32 15.17 8.84
C SER A 182 2.74 15.61 7.49
N TRP A 183 2.72 16.92 7.23
CA TRP A 183 2.29 17.47 5.94
C TRP A 183 3.13 16.94 4.76
N VAL A 184 4.41 16.65 5.00
CA VAL A 184 5.28 16.00 4.00
C VAL A 184 4.78 14.60 3.67
N SER A 185 4.46 13.79 4.68
CA SER A 185 3.94 12.43 4.45
C SER A 185 2.59 12.45 3.73
N ILE A 186 1.73 13.42 4.05
CA ILE A 186 0.46 13.63 3.34
C ILE A 186 0.73 13.96 1.87
N ALA A 187 1.67 14.88 1.60
CA ALA A 187 2.03 15.27 0.24
C ALA A 187 2.62 14.10 -0.57
N GLU A 188 3.49 13.29 0.04
CA GLU A 188 4.08 12.10 -0.60
C GLU A 188 3.01 11.05 -0.95
N LYS A 189 2.11 10.74 -0.01
CA LYS A 189 1.03 9.78 -0.23
C LYS A 189 0.06 10.26 -1.30
N LEU A 190 -0.27 11.55 -1.29
CA LEU A 190 -1.15 12.16 -2.29
C LEU A 190 -0.48 12.16 -3.67
N GLY A 191 0.80 12.54 -3.75
CA GLY A 191 1.60 12.49 -4.98
C GLY A 191 1.71 11.08 -5.54
N GLY A 192 1.97 10.09 -4.69
CA GLY A 192 2.00 8.68 -5.07
C GLY A 192 0.64 8.17 -5.57
N ALA A 193 -0.47 8.57 -4.95
CA ALA A 193 -1.82 8.22 -5.40
C ALA A 193 -2.14 8.84 -6.76
N ILE A 194 -1.84 10.12 -6.96
CA ILE A 194 -2.04 10.81 -8.25
C ILE A 194 -1.21 10.13 -9.34
N LEU A 195 0.07 9.85 -9.07
CA LEU A 195 0.93 9.17 -10.03
C LEU A 195 0.43 7.74 -10.34
N SER A 196 -0.09 7.02 -9.34
CA SER A 196 -0.69 5.70 -9.53
C SER A 196 -1.95 5.75 -10.42
N ILE A 197 -2.80 6.77 -10.23
CA ILE A 197 -3.99 6.97 -11.07
C ILE A 197 -3.59 7.36 -12.49
N LEU A 198 -2.63 8.27 -12.65
CA LEU A 198 -2.13 8.70 -13.95
C LEU A 198 -1.44 7.56 -14.71
N THR A 199 -0.63 6.76 -14.03
CA THR A 199 -0.01 5.56 -14.62
C THR A 199 -1.06 4.51 -14.95
N PHE A 200 -2.07 4.30 -14.11
CA PHE A 200 -3.18 3.39 -14.42
C PHE A 200 -4.00 3.87 -15.63
N ALA A 201 -4.33 5.16 -15.71
CA ALA A 201 -5.04 5.76 -16.84
C ALA A 201 -4.21 5.69 -18.13
N SER A 202 -2.92 6.03 -18.07
CA SER A 202 -1.99 5.92 -19.20
C SER A 202 -1.78 4.47 -19.66
N ASN A 203 -1.67 3.53 -18.71
CA ASN A 203 -1.55 2.10 -19.00
C ASN A 203 -2.85 1.49 -19.52
N ARG A 204 -4.01 2.10 -19.24
CA ARG A 204 -5.30 1.71 -19.83
C ARG A 204 -5.41 2.20 -21.28
N THR A 205 -4.93 3.39 -21.58
CA THR A 205 -4.92 3.94 -22.95
C THR A 205 -3.91 3.24 -23.86
N ARG A 206 -2.79 2.74 -23.33
CA ARG A 206 -1.77 2.01 -24.10
C ARG A 206 -2.08 0.54 -24.41
N ARG A 207 -3.20 -0.02 -23.92
CA ARG A 207 -3.51 -1.45 -24.07
C ARG A 207 -4.28 -1.83 -25.35
N ASP A 208 -4.59 -0.89 -26.24
CA ASP A 208 -5.29 -1.19 -27.50
C ASP A 208 -4.41 -1.24 -28.77
N ASP A 209 -3.14 -0.79 -28.74
CA ASP A 209 -2.29 -0.72 -29.96
C ASP A 209 -1.06 -1.64 -29.94
N THR A 210 -1.21 -2.91 -29.54
CA THR A 210 -0.12 -3.88 -29.75
C THR A 210 -0.65 -5.25 -30.14
N TRP A 211 -1.46 -5.27 -31.19
CA TRP A 211 -1.48 -6.39 -32.14
C TRP A 211 -0.38 -6.12 -33.17
N VAL A 212 0.87 -6.28 -32.75
CA VAL A 212 1.96 -6.44 -33.72
C VAL A 212 1.88 -7.89 -34.17
N ASP A 213 1.34 -8.06 -35.37
CA ASP A 213 1.35 -9.28 -36.14
C ASP A 213 2.81 -9.68 -36.40
N GLU A 214 3.42 -10.44 -35.49
CA GLU A 214 4.70 -11.14 -35.72
C GLU A 214 4.46 -12.35 -36.66
N GLY A 215 3.82 -12.11 -37.80
CA GLY A 215 3.42 -13.12 -38.77
C GLY A 215 4.07 -12.99 -40.15
N GLU A 216 4.93 -12.00 -40.38
CA GLU A 216 5.27 -11.61 -41.75
C GLU A 216 6.75 -11.24 -41.95
N TYR A 217 7.70 -12.07 -41.50
CA TYR A 217 9.08 -12.05 -42.01
C TYR A 217 9.75 -13.42 -41.80
N GLU A 218 9.54 -14.34 -42.73
CA GLU A 218 10.54 -15.36 -43.10
C GLU A 218 10.18 -15.91 -44.49
N ASP A 219 10.71 -15.19 -45.47
CA ASP A 219 11.14 -15.57 -46.82
C ASP A 219 10.47 -16.75 -47.55
N ASP A 220 9.87 -16.37 -48.67
CA ASP A 220 9.55 -17.17 -49.84
C ASP A 220 10.82 -17.82 -50.43
N GLU A 221 11.09 -19.09 -50.11
CA GLU A 221 11.83 -20.00 -51.00
C GLU A 221 10.90 -21.15 -51.40
N GLU A 222 10.42 -21.08 -52.64
CA GLU A 222 9.66 -22.12 -53.34
C GLU A 222 10.52 -23.37 -53.60
N GLU A 223 10.13 -24.54 -53.07
CA GLU A 223 10.22 -25.79 -53.84
C GLU A 223 9.20 -26.85 -53.34
N TYR A 224 8.37 -27.29 -54.29
CA TYR A 224 7.40 -28.40 -54.36
C TYR A 224 7.86 -29.69 -53.62
N GLU A 225 7.04 -30.58 -53.04
CA GLU A 225 5.71 -31.10 -53.38
C GLU A 225 5.16 -31.99 -52.23
N ASP A 226 3.84 -32.27 -52.25
CA ASP A 226 3.07 -33.34 -51.59
C ASP A 226 2.41 -33.16 -50.18
N ASP A 227 1.16 -32.67 -50.27
CA ASP A 227 -0.11 -33.16 -49.69
C ASP A 227 -0.16 -33.96 -48.35
N GLU A 228 -0.67 -33.26 -47.33
CA GLU A 228 -1.58 -33.66 -46.24
C GLU A 228 -1.17 -34.71 -45.15
N PRO A 229 -1.81 -34.73 -43.94
CA PRO A 229 -2.89 -33.86 -43.43
C PRO A 229 -2.60 -33.19 -42.05
N ALA A 230 -3.48 -32.24 -41.72
CA ALA A 230 -3.55 -31.47 -40.48
C ALA A 230 -3.33 -32.28 -39.19
N LYS A 231 -2.33 -31.87 -38.39
CA LYS A 231 -2.10 -32.43 -37.05
C LYS A 231 -3.30 -32.12 -36.12
N PRO A 232 -3.80 -33.11 -35.37
CA PRO A 232 -5.01 -32.98 -34.58
C PRO A 232 -4.84 -31.92 -33.49
N GLN A 233 -5.83 -31.02 -33.38
CA GLN A 233 -5.89 -30.03 -32.31
C GLN A 233 -6.00 -30.73 -30.95
N GLY A 234 -4.85 -30.96 -30.32
CA GLY A 234 -4.77 -31.51 -28.97
C GLY A 234 -5.50 -30.62 -27.96
N SER A 235 -6.11 -31.27 -26.95
CA SER A 235 -6.92 -30.62 -25.91
C SER A 235 -6.20 -29.42 -25.28
N ARG A 236 -6.96 -28.39 -24.85
CA ARG A 236 -6.43 -27.17 -24.18
C ARG A 236 -5.36 -27.49 -23.12
N ARG A 237 -5.50 -28.60 -22.40
CA ARG A 237 -4.54 -29.06 -21.39
C ARG A 237 -3.16 -29.42 -21.98
N ALA A 238 -3.11 -30.10 -23.13
CA ALA A 238 -1.85 -30.43 -23.80
C ALA A 238 -1.12 -29.16 -24.29
N ARG A 239 -1.88 -28.14 -24.70
CA ARG A 239 -1.32 -26.84 -25.13
C ARG A 239 -0.71 -26.07 -23.96
N ILE A 240 -1.41 -26.03 -22.82
CA ILE A 240 -0.91 -25.40 -21.59
C ILE A 240 0.32 -26.15 -21.05
N LEU A 241 0.34 -27.48 -21.15
CA LEU A 241 1.47 -28.27 -20.66
C LEU A 241 2.69 -28.12 -21.56
N ARG A 242 2.51 -28.02 -22.89
CA ARG A 242 3.59 -27.68 -23.83
C ARG A 242 4.14 -26.27 -23.62
N SER A 243 3.29 -25.28 -23.38
CA SER A 243 3.76 -23.91 -23.10
C SER A 243 4.48 -23.81 -21.75
N ALA A 244 4.03 -24.55 -20.73
CA ALA A 244 4.72 -24.65 -19.45
C ALA A 244 6.09 -25.35 -19.57
N LEU A 245 6.18 -26.41 -20.37
CA LEU A 245 7.43 -27.13 -20.64
C LEU A 245 8.42 -26.23 -21.39
N ALA A 246 7.97 -25.52 -22.43
CA ALA A 246 8.79 -24.57 -23.18
C ALA A 246 9.34 -23.44 -22.29
N ARG A 247 8.54 -22.93 -21.33
CA ARG A 247 9.00 -21.93 -20.35
C ARG A 247 10.08 -22.47 -19.42
N ARG A 248 9.98 -23.75 -19.04
CA ARG A 248 10.99 -24.45 -18.23
C ARG A 248 12.29 -24.69 -19.01
N GLN A 249 12.20 -25.03 -20.29
CA GLN A 249 13.36 -25.18 -21.17
C GLN A 249 14.11 -23.86 -21.33
N ARG A 250 13.41 -22.74 -21.57
CA ARG A 250 14.05 -21.41 -21.63
C ARG A 250 14.74 -21.01 -20.34
N LEU A 251 14.16 -21.36 -19.18
CA LEU A 251 14.80 -21.12 -17.88
C LEU A 251 16.02 -22.02 -17.70
N ALA A 252 15.93 -23.31 -18.04
CA ALA A 252 17.05 -24.24 -17.97
C ALA A 252 18.21 -23.80 -18.89
N GLU A 253 17.89 -23.30 -20.08
CA GLU A 253 18.87 -22.76 -21.04
C GLU A 253 19.55 -21.49 -20.53
N LYS A 254 18.81 -20.63 -19.81
CA LYS A 254 19.38 -19.48 -19.07
C LYS A 254 20.33 -19.90 -17.95
N PHE A 255 20.15 -21.08 -17.36
CA PHE A 255 21.05 -21.62 -16.34
C PHE A 255 22.20 -22.45 -16.92
N SER A 256 22.07 -23.01 -18.13
CA SER A 256 23.11 -23.81 -18.79
C SER A 256 24.12 -22.96 -19.56
N ASN A 257 23.81 -21.71 -19.88
CA ASN A 257 24.71 -20.82 -20.60
C ASN A 257 25.42 -19.82 -19.65
N PRO A 258 26.72 -20.02 -19.32
CA PRO A 258 27.45 -19.16 -18.39
C PRO A 258 27.68 -17.73 -18.93
N MET A 259 27.48 -17.48 -20.23
CA MET A 259 27.59 -16.15 -20.83
C MET A 259 26.29 -15.33 -20.71
N GLY A 260 25.13 -15.96 -20.46
CA GLY A 260 23.84 -15.27 -20.31
C GLY A 260 23.72 -14.44 -19.03
N ARG A 261 24.55 -14.71 -18.02
CA ARG A 261 24.66 -13.87 -16.81
C ARG A 261 25.37 -12.54 -17.06
N LYS A 262 26.17 -12.43 -18.12
CA LYS A 262 26.98 -11.23 -18.40
C LYS A 262 26.17 -10.09 -19.01
N THR A 263 25.04 -10.38 -19.67
CA THR A 263 24.18 -9.35 -20.27
C THR A 263 23.37 -8.58 -19.23
N ASP A 264 22.90 -9.25 -18.17
CA ASP A 264 22.09 -8.61 -17.13
C ASP A 264 22.94 -7.75 -16.16
N ALA A 265 24.21 -8.11 -15.94
CA ALA A 265 25.13 -7.32 -15.10
C ALA A 265 25.62 -6.04 -15.79
N ALA A 266 25.83 -6.06 -17.12
CA ALA A 266 26.22 -4.88 -17.89
C ALA A 266 25.08 -3.85 -18.03
N LEU A 267 23.83 -4.33 -18.15
CA LEU A 267 22.63 -3.48 -18.27
C LEU A 267 22.32 -2.68 -16.99
N PHE A 268 22.69 -3.19 -15.81
CA PHE A 268 22.44 -2.53 -14.52
C PHE A 268 23.68 -1.85 -13.91
N SER A 269 24.86 -1.98 -14.53
CA SER A 269 26.09 -1.37 -14.02
C SER A 269 26.26 0.11 -14.39
N GLY A 270 25.47 0.65 -15.33
CA GLY A 270 25.55 2.05 -15.76
C GLY A 270 26.90 2.49 -16.36
N LYS A 271 27.77 1.54 -16.73
CA LYS A 271 29.14 1.79 -17.21
C LYS A 271 29.12 2.07 -18.71
N ARG A 272 29.78 3.13 -19.16
CA ARG A 272 29.88 3.49 -20.59
C ARG A 272 30.93 2.60 -21.26
N MET A 273 30.74 2.34 -22.56
CA MET A 273 31.57 1.45 -23.40
C MET A 273 33.04 1.91 -23.52
N ASP A 274 33.37 3.13 -23.08
CA ASP A 274 34.65 3.78 -23.32
C ASP A 274 35.59 3.78 -22.09
N ASP A 275 35.18 3.18 -20.97
CA ASP A 275 36.03 3.09 -19.77
C ASP A 275 37.06 1.96 -19.93
N ALA A 276 38.34 2.31 -19.78
CA ALA A 276 39.47 1.41 -19.90
C ALA A 276 39.33 0.15 -19.02
N GLU A 277 39.75 -0.98 -19.57
CA GLU A 277 39.68 -2.31 -18.94
C GLU A 277 40.58 -2.37 -17.69
N ASP A 278 40.01 -2.18 -16.51
CA ASP A 278 40.67 -2.56 -15.27
C ASP A 278 40.62 -4.09 -15.12
N GLU A 279 41.78 -4.71 -14.85
CA GLU A 279 41.91 -6.13 -14.51
C GLU A 279 41.05 -6.49 -13.28
N VAL A 280 39.89 -7.08 -13.52
CA VAL A 280 39.01 -7.59 -12.45
C VAL A 280 39.59 -8.90 -11.92
N GLN A 281 40.30 -8.84 -10.80
CA GLN A 281 40.69 -10.03 -10.04
C GLN A 281 39.45 -10.67 -9.38
N TYR A 282 39.18 -11.93 -9.73
CA TYR A 282 38.08 -12.72 -9.15
C TYR A 282 38.50 -13.36 -7.81
N SER A 283 37.66 -13.20 -6.78
CA SER A 283 37.71 -14.01 -5.55
C SER A 283 36.49 -14.93 -5.50
N ALA A 284 36.70 -16.21 -5.16
CA ALA A 284 35.64 -17.23 -5.18
C ALA A 284 34.66 -17.17 -3.98
N GLY A 285 34.71 -16.13 -3.14
CA GLY A 285 34.00 -16.12 -1.86
C GLY A 285 33.19 -14.87 -1.52
N GLY A 286 33.22 -13.81 -2.34
CA GLY A 286 32.42 -12.60 -2.06
C GLY A 286 32.81 -11.82 -0.80
N ALA A 287 34.03 -12.00 -0.29
CA ALA A 287 34.60 -11.15 0.77
C ALA A 287 35.79 -10.35 0.20
N PRO A 288 35.96 -9.07 0.58
CA PRO A 288 37.10 -8.27 0.17
C PRO A 288 38.38 -8.85 0.80
N VAL A 289 39.37 -9.16 -0.04
CA VAL A 289 40.67 -9.67 0.40
C VAL A 289 41.49 -8.49 0.94
N ALA A 290 41.96 -8.60 2.18
CA ALA A 290 42.87 -7.61 2.77
C ALA A 290 44.20 -7.64 2.00
N VAL A 291 44.77 -6.46 1.77
CA VAL A 291 45.93 -6.23 0.89
C VAL A 291 47.20 -6.98 1.34
N ASP A 292 47.24 -7.50 2.57
CA ASP A 292 48.42 -8.15 3.17
C ASP A 292 48.22 -9.64 3.51
N ASP A 293 47.33 -10.36 2.82
CA ASP A 293 47.11 -11.78 3.10
C ASP A 293 48.19 -12.67 2.43
N VAL A 294 49.19 -13.04 3.23
CA VAL A 294 50.44 -13.71 2.80
C VAL A 294 50.28 -15.19 2.41
N LEU A 295 49.07 -15.75 2.50
CA LEU A 295 48.83 -17.18 2.30
C LEU A 295 48.48 -17.59 0.86
N PHE A 296 48.18 -16.64 -0.04
CA PHE A 296 47.76 -16.96 -1.42
C PHE A 296 48.40 -16.08 -2.52
N SER A 297 49.49 -15.36 -2.25
CA SER A 297 50.16 -14.50 -3.25
C SER A 297 51.02 -15.26 -4.29
N GLY A 298 50.79 -16.56 -4.46
CA GLY A 298 51.71 -17.47 -5.13
C GLY A 298 51.72 -17.47 -6.66
N SER A 299 50.98 -16.62 -7.37
CA SER A 299 51.03 -16.62 -8.85
C SER A 299 50.56 -15.28 -9.45
N SER A 300 51.44 -14.29 -9.51
CA SER A 300 51.33 -13.23 -10.51
C SER A 300 52.23 -13.58 -11.69
N ALA A 301 51.63 -13.79 -12.87
CA ALA A 301 52.32 -14.08 -14.12
C ALA A 301 52.89 -12.83 -14.82
N ALA A 302 53.09 -11.72 -14.09
CA ALA A 302 53.65 -10.50 -14.64
C ALA A 302 54.57 -9.81 -13.62
N ARG A 303 55.76 -10.37 -13.38
CA ARG A 303 56.83 -9.64 -12.68
C ARG A 303 58.15 -9.74 -13.45
N PRO A 304 58.78 -8.60 -13.82
CA PRO A 304 60.08 -8.61 -14.47
C PRO A 304 61.15 -9.15 -13.51
N ALA A 305 62.01 -10.01 -14.04
CA ALA A 305 63.12 -10.63 -13.32
C ALA A 305 64.19 -9.58 -13.00
N ASN A 306 64.15 -9.03 -11.77
CA ASN A 306 65.28 -8.54 -10.96
C ASN A 306 64.77 -7.46 -9.99
N ALA A 307 64.38 -7.88 -8.78
CA ALA A 307 64.47 -7.06 -7.58
C ALA A 307 64.23 -7.94 -6.34
N ASP A 308 65.31 -8.10 -5.58
CA ASP A 308 65.33 -8.36 -4.14
C ASP A 308 65.09 -9.80 -3.67
N ASP A 309 66.17 -10.58 -3.80
CA ASP A 309 66.45 -11.82 -3.09
C ASP A 309 66.65 -11.54 -1.59
N VAL A 310 65.59 -11.66 -0.79
CA VAL A 310 65.66 -11.45 0.69
C VAL A 310 65.97 -12.75 1.45
N LEU A 311 66.35 -13.82 0.75
CA LEU A 311 66.68 -15.12 1.36
C LEU A 311 68.14 -15.22 1.85
N PHE A 312 68.92 -14.13 1.80
CA PHE A 312 70.33 -14.12 2.26
C PHE A 312 70.73 -13.00 3.25
N SER A 313 69.81 -12.16 3.74
CA SER A 313 70.12 -11.20 4.81
C SER A 313 69.60 -11.70 6.17
N GLY A 314 70.50 -12.32 6.94
CA GLY A 314 70.20 -12.89 8.25
C GLY A 314 69.88 -11.86 9.34
N VAL A 315 68.62 -11.43 9.44
CA VAL A 315 68.09 -10.72 10.62
C VAL A 315 66.73 -11.28 11.02
N SER A 316 66.67 -11.83 12.22
CA SER A 316 65.48 -12.43 12.86
C SER A 316 64.59 -11.34 13.47
N ALA A 317 63.30 -11.29 13.09
CA ALA A 317 62.30 -10.42 13.70
C ALA A 317 61.64 -11.10 14.91
N ALA A 318 62.30 -11.06 16.08
CA ALA A 318 61.66 -11.34 17.36
C ALA A 318 61.31 -10.01 18.05
N ARG A 319 60.03 -9.80 18.37
CA ARG A 319 59.50 -8.67 19.15
C ARG A 319 59.98 -8.71 20.61
N PRO A 320 60.38 -7.58 21.19
CA PRO A 320 60.25 -7.34 22.63
C PRO A 320 59.16 -6.29 22.93
N GLY A 321 58.41 -6.52 24.00
CA GLY A 321 57.54 -5.54 24.62
C GLY A 321 58.17 -4.98 25.90
N ASP A 322 57.63 -3.84 26.36
CA ASP A 322 57.76 -3.19 27.66
C ASP A 322 56.45 -2.35 27.77
N PHE A 323 55.55 -2.35 28.77
CA PHE A 323 55.56 -2.48 30.23
C PHE A 323 56.52 -1.52 30.94
N ASP A 324 55.96 -0.42 31.46
CA ASP A 324 56.62 0.41 32.47
C ASP A 324 55.61 0.78 33.59
N PRO A 325 55.86 0.37 34.85
CA PRO A 325 55.23 0.91 36.03
C PRO A 325 56.15 1.93 36.72
N TYR A 326 55.63 3.16 36.91
CA TYR A 326 56.24 4.34 37.56
C TYR A 326 57.05 5.30 36.67
N ASP A 327 56.33 6.22 36.01
CA ASP A 327 56.64 7.67 35.97
C ASP A 327 55.40 8.47 35.53
#